data_AF-A0A917UV04-F1
#
_entry.id   AF-A0A917UV04-F1
#
_cell.length_a   1.000
_cell.length_b   1.000
_cell.length_c   1.000
_cell.angle_alpha   90.00
_cell.angle_beta   90.00
_cell.angle_gamma   90.00
#
_symmetry.space_group_name_H-M   'P 1'
#
loop_
_entity.id
_entity.type
_entity.pdbx_description
1 polymer ?
#
loop_
_entity_poly.entity_id
_entity_poly.type
_entity_poly.pdbx_seq_one_letter_code
_entity_poly.pdbx_strand_id
1 'polypeptide(L)'
;MSSLPSELLDVFRTGWARMWAEHPDGLPSDVFDATKEALIADFVATLQGRPAQVIPTLQLAAREGTAEYAVGYDFPMLLLGALTRVDHDGHVLIDVADDREQPWFLRRVAIQALGTRTRPELIALFRRVLRDNENEGEVRTAALFALVEQGDVESLDIIRSLSVRGEPWISAANPLLEARGRLGDLTATRDLISLTSDPWQHHFMAGRRGLAALEAQVGGLAPMVRALQAAPQARAPRSLWGRVPHPGTSPLVDRLHALATADPMDAVRNWATMRLAELEPSHTAEVLLEALRDPDWWVLKNASDALSTLKPAPVEALHARVGNPELALDERRWAARTLLLLGESPDLHVIPDMQVTLPAVVPLEVRSAIVRSYAPGAEAGSDVRWLIEGLTLPHRDHEAMKALRAEHEQVVQALRTHGIEVGEAIDAGEWHSQGGGTYVVLPSEGGDLSLSTLGRFGAEHTWGGDGVHPATMINRIRAALASVGWEWVDDDILSVTVPGLNVYYFGAREPLSVGELLFYWQD
;
A
#
# COMPACT_ATOMS: atom_id res chain seq x y z
N MET A 1 20.54 -52.50 -2.92
CA MET A 1 19.20 -51.97 -3.24
C MET A 1 19.14 -50.58 -2.65
N SER A 2 18.81 -49.58 -3.45
CA SER A 2 18.62 -48.19 -2.99
C SER A 2 17.56 -48.15 -1.90
N SER A 3 17.74 -47.27 -0.91
CA SER A 3 16.68 -46.99 0.04
C SER A 3 15.63 -46.09 -0.63
N LEU A 4 14.35 -46.22 -0.26
CA LEU A 4 13.28 -45.39 -0.82
C LEU A 4 13.58 -43.87 -0.74
N PRO A 5 14.17 -43.33 0.35
CA PRO A 5 14.66 -41.95 0.38
C PRO A 5 15.63 -41.59 -0.75
N SER A 6 16.58 -42.48 -1.06
CA SER A 6 17.56 -42.28 -2.13
C SER A 6 16.89 -42.30 -3.51
N GLU A 7 15.93 -43.20 -3.71
CA GLU A 7 15.18 -43.30 -4.97
C GLU A 7 14.39 -42.02 -5.26
N LEU A 8 13.71 -41.46 -4.26
CA LEU A 8 12.97 -40.20 -4.40
C LEU A 8 13.91 -39.02 -4.72
N LEU A 9 15.08 -38.97 -4.09
CA LEU A 9 16.08 -37.94 -4.36
C LEU A 9 16.68 -38.09 -5.78
N ASP A 10 16.91 -39.31 -6.25
CA ASP A 10 17.42 -39.57 -7.60
C ASP A 10 16.39 -39.19 -8.67
N VAL A 11 15.11 -39.49 -8.44
CA VAL A 11 14.00 -39.03 -9.29
C VAL A 11 13.96 -37.50 -9.35
N PHE A 12 14.04 -36.84 -8.19
CA PHE A 12 14.12 -35.38 -8.12
C PHE A 12 15.30 -34.84 -8.95
N ARG A 13 16.53 -35.26 -8.64
CA ARG A 13 17.74 -34.75 -9.31
C ARG A 13 17.69 -34.96 -10.81
N THR A 14 17.22 -36.12 -11.26
CA THR A 14 17.09 -36.42 -12.69
C THR A 14 16.07 -35.51 -13.37
N GLY A 15 14.87 -35.38 -12.80
CA GLY A 15 13.82 -34.52 -13.37
C GLY A 15 14.20 -33.05 -13.34
N TRP A 16 14.76 -32.59 -12.23
CA TRP A 16 15.18 -31.20 -12.01
C TRP A 16 16.33 -30.79 -12.93
N ALA A 17 17.37 -31.64 -13.05
CA ALA A 17 18.49 -31.38 -13.94
C ALA A 17 18.07 -31.39 -15.41
N ARG A 18 17.16 -32.30 -15.82
CA ARG A 18 16.64 -32.34 -17.18
C ARG A 18 15.92 -31.04 -17.56
N MET A 19 15.06 -30.53 -16.68
CA MET A 19 14.33 -29.28 -16.91
C MET A 19 15.29 -28.12 -17.20
N TRP A 20 16.35 -27.96 -16.42
CA TRP A 20 17.34 -26.89 -16.65
C TRP A 20 18.21 -27.14 -17.88
N ALA A 21 18.54 -28.40 -18.18
CA ALA A 21 19.31 -28.74 -19.39
C ALA A 21 18.53 -28.47 -20.69
N GLU A 22 17.21 -28.65 -20.67
CA GLU A 22 16.32 -28.39 -21.82
C GLU A 22 16.04 -26.89 -22.02
N HIS A 23 16.27 -26.06 -21.00
CA HIS A 23 15.99 -24.62 -20.99
C HIS A 23 17.18 -23.77 -20.51
N PRO A 24 18.33 -23.79 -21.22
CA PRO A 24 19.56 -23.13 -20.77
C PRO A 24 19.48 -21.58 -20.80
N ASP A 25 18.66 -21.01 -21.68
CA ASP A 25 18.56 -19.56 -21.90
C ASP A 25 17.42 -18.89 -21.11
N GLY A 26 16.76 -19.65 -20.22
CA GLY A 26 15.66 -19.17 -19.39
C GLY A 26 14.51 -20.17 -19.31
N LEU A 27 13.94 -20.31 -18.12
CA LEU A 27 12.91 -21.30 -17.82
C LEU A 27 11.50 -20.67 -17.84
N PRO A 28 10.61 -21.09 -18.76
CA PRO A 28 9.22 -20.65 -18.77
C PRO A 28 8.47 -21.07 -17.49
N SER A 29 7.60 -20.19 -16.96
CA SER A 29 6.87 -20.46 -15.71
C SER A 29 5.96 -21.69 -15.78
N ASP A 30 5.32 -21.91 -16.93
CA ASP A 30 4.44 -23.05 -17.17
C ASP A 30 5.21 -24.37 -17.19
N VAL A 31 6.42 -24.39 -17.75
CA VAL A 31 7.32 -25.56 -17.74
C VAL A 31 7.77 -25.88 -16.31
N PHE A 32 8.12 -24.86 -15.53
CA PHE A 32 8.50 -25.02 -14.13
C PHE A 32 7.35 -25.61 -13.30
N ASP A 33 6.14 -25.07 -13.45
CA ASP A 33 4.95 -25.56 -12.76
C ASP A 33 4.58 -26.99 -13.17
N ALA A 34 4.63 -27.29 -14.47
CA ALA A 34 4.37 -28.65 -14.98
C ALA A 34 5.39 -29.67 -14.45
N THR A 35 6.67 -29.29 -14.35
CA THR A 35 7.72 -30.18 -13.82
C THR A 35 7.51 -30.46 -12.33
N LYS A 36 7.18 -29.45 -11.54
CA LYS A 36 6.85 -29.64 -10.11
C LYS A 36 5.67 -30.59 -9.95
N GLU A 37 4.59 -30.40 -10.71
CA GLU A 37 3.41 -31.28 -10.64
C GLU A 37 3.72 -32.72 -11.06
N ALA A 38 4.54 -32.92 -12.10
CA ALA A 38 4.98 -34.26 -12.51
C ALA A 38 5.79 -34.96 -11.41
N LEU A 39 6.76 -34.26 -10.80
CA LEU A 39 7.55 -34.80 -9.69
C LEU A 39 6.68 -35.12 -8.47
N ILE A 40 5.72 -34.25 -8.13
CA ILE A 40 4.77 -34.54 -7.04
C ILE A 40 3.94 -35.77 -7.37
N ALA A 41 3.46 -35.93 -8.60
CA ALA A 41 2.69 -37.11 -9.02
C ALA A 41 3.51 -38.41 -8.89
N ASP A 42 4.78 -38.37 -9.30
CA ASP A 42 5.71 -39.50 -9.14
C ASP A 42 5.91 -39.83 -7.65
N PHE A 43 6.17 -38.82 -6.81
CA PHE A 43 6.31 -39.02 -5.37
C PHE A 43 5.04 -39.57 -4.72
N VAL A 44 3.85 -39.11 -5.13
CA VAL A 44 2.56 -39.64 -4.67
C VAL A 44 2.45 -41.12 -5.00
N ALA A 45 2.74 -41.51 -6.23
CA ALA A 45 2.68 -42.91 -6.65
C ALA A 45 3.65 -43.78 -5.84
N THR A 46 4.85 -43.27 -5.57
CA THR A 46 5.89 -43.98 -4.79
C THR A 46 5.55 -44.07 -3.30
N LEU A 47 4.99 -43.02 -2.71
CA LEU A 47 4.66 -42.89 -1.28
C LEU A 47 3.29 -43.48 -0.91
N GLN A 48 2.47 -43.88 -1.88
CA GLN A 48 1.14 -44.43 -1.64
C GLN A 48 1.20 -45.61 -0.63
N GLY A 49 0.39 -45.52 0.43
CA GLY A 49 0.36 -46.51 1.51
C GLY A 49 1.57 -46.52 2.45
N ARG A 50 2.54 -45.60 2.25
CA ARG A 50 3.77 -45.48 3.05
C ARG A 50 4.15 -44.01 3.36
N PRO A 51 3.21 -43.15 3.81
CA PRO A 51 3.47 -41.72 4.02
C PRO A 51 4.61 -41.45 5.03
N ALA A 52 4.80 -42.33 6.01
CA ALA A 52 5.85 -42.20 7.03
C ALA A 52 7.28 -42.21 6.45
N GLN A 53 7.47 -42.64 5.20
CA GLN A 53 8.76 -42.60 4.52
C GLN A 53 9.20 -41.19 4.14
N VAL A 54 8.33 -40.19 4.25
CA VAL A 54 8.70 -38.79 4.04
C VAL A 54 9.69 -38.31 5.10
N ILE A 55 9.52 -38.68 6.38
CA ILE A 55 10.43 -38.25 7.47
C ILE A 55 11.90 -38.63 7.22
N PRO A 56 12.26 -39.91 6.96
CA PRO A 56 13.65 -40.25 6.65
C PRO A 56 14.13 -39.63 5.33
N THR A 57 13.23 -39.30 4.41
CA THR A 57 13.57 -38.59 3.16
C THR A 57 13.88 -37.12 3.41
N LEU A 58 13.13 -36.44 4.27
CA LEU A 58 13.44 -35.07 4.71
C LEU A 58 14.77 -35.02 5.47
N GLN A 59 15.05 -36.01 6.32
CA GLN A 59 16.34 -36.13 7.01
C GLN A 59 17.51 -36.36 6.04
N LEU A 60 17.29 -37.12 4.96
CA LEU A 60 18.26 -37.26 3.89
C LEU A 60 18.48 -35.92 3.17
N ALA A 61 17.39 -35.24 2.79
CA ALA A 61 17.43 -33.95 2.12
C ALA A 61 18.15 -32.87 2.96
N ALA A 62 17.92 -32.83 4.27
CA ALA A 62 18.61 -31.90 5.17
C ALA A 62 20.12 -32.14 5.24
N ARG A 63 20.57 -33.40 5.17
CA ARG A 63 22.00 -33.75 5.16
C ARG A 63 22.68 -33.43 3.83
N GLU A 64 22.01 -33.71 2.72
CA GLU A 64 22.56 -33.51 1.37
C GLU A 64 22.43 -32.04 0.91
N GLY A 65 21.39 -31.36 1.37
CA GLY A 65 21.02 -30.00 0.99
C GLY A 65 21.97 -28.91 1.48
N THR A 66 22.93 -29.24 2.36
CA THR A 66 24.00 -28.30 2.73
C THR A 66 24.91 -27.94 1.54
N ALA A 67 24.93 -28.79 0.51
CA ALA A 67 25.74 -28.58 -0.70
C ALA A 67 24.91 -28.15 -1.93
N GLU A 68 23.59 -28.31 -1.89
CA GLU A 68 22.70 -28.13 -3.05
C GLU A 68 21.38 -27.50 -2.60
N TYR A 69 21.16 -26.21 -2.92
CA TYR A 69 19.97 -25.46 -2.51
C TYR A 69 18.66 -26.16 -2.92
N ALA A 70 18.60 -26.68 -4.15
CA ALA A 70 17.43 -27.38 -4.67
C ALA A 70 17.07 -28.62 -3.83
N VAL A 71 18.07 -29.29 -3.26
CA VAL A 71 17.85 -30.44 -2.36
C VAL A 71 17.49 -29.99 -0.95
N GLY A 72 18.00 -28.86 -0.48
CA GLY A 72 17.67 -28.30 0.82
C GLY A 72 16.29 -27.64 0.90
N TYR A 73 15.74 -27.18 -0.23
CA TYR A 73 14.50 -26.39 -0.27
C TYR A 73 13.45 -26.96 -1.23
N ASP A 74 13.72 -27.03 -2.53
CA ASP A 74 12.72 -27.42 -3.54
C ASP A 74 12.26 -28.86 -3.37
N PHE A 75 13.19 -29.80 -3.16
CA PHE A 75 12.87 -31.21 -2.98
C PHE A 75 11.97 -31.46 -1.74
N PRO A 76 12.30 -30.97 -0.52
CA PRO A 76 11.42 -31.04 0.64
C PRO A 76 10.03 -30.43 0.40
N MET A 77 9.93 -29.32 -0.33
CA MET A 77 8.64 -28.71 -0.66
C MET A 77 7.78 -29.58 -1.57
N LEU A 78 8.38 -30.22 -2.59
CA LEU A 78 7.67 -31.17 -3.46
C LEU A 78 7.26 -32.44 -2.71
N LEU A 79 8.13 -32.95 -1.83
CA LEU A 79 7.81 -34.08 -0.96
C LEU A 79 6.64 -33.76 -0.04
N LEU A 80 6.61 -32.56 0.54
CA LEU A 80 5.51 -32.13 1.38
C LEU A 80 4.22 -31.98 0.57
N GLY A 81 4.30 -31.46 -0.66
CA GLY A 81 3.20 -31.47 -1.63
C GLY A 81 2.64 -32.86 -1.88
N ALA A 82 3.50 -33.86 -2.10
CA ALA A 82 3.09 -35.25 -2.22
C ALA A 82 2.48 -35.79 -0.92
N LEU A 83 3.09 -35.49 0.25
CA LEU A 83 2.60 -35.92 1.55
C LEU A 83 1.16 -35.44 1.80
N THR A 84 0.82 -34.20 1.42
CA THR A 84 -0.57 -33.69 1.57
C THR A 84 -1.61 -34.53 0.83
N ARG A 85 -1.21 -35.21 -0.25
CA ARG A 85 -2.08 -36.03 -1.10
C ARG A 85 -2.20 -37.48 -0.61
N VAL A 86 -1.19 -38.00 0.12
CA VAL A 86 -1.14 -39.42 0.54
C VAL A 86 -1.36 -39.65 2.04
N ASP A 87 -1.07 -38.66 2.89
CA ASP A 87 -1.28 -38.75 4.34
C ASP A 87 -2.68 -38.24 4.71
N HIS A 88 -3.71 -39.02 4.33
CA HIS A 88 -5.12 -38.64 4.54
C HIS A 88 -5.46 -38.44 6.01
N ASP A 89 -4.94 -39.30 6.89
CA ASP A 89 -5.15 -39.18 8.33
C ASP A 89 -4.35 -38.01 8.92
N GLY A 90 -3.20 -37.67 8.34
CA GLY A 90 -2.42 -36.49 8.75
C GLY A 90 -1.46 -36.75 9.89
N HIS A 91 -1.22 -38.02 10.22
CA HIS A 91 -0.32 -38.38 11.31
C HIS A 91 1.11 -37.89 11.03
N VAL A 92 1.58 -38.07 9.80
CA VAL A 92 2.93 -37.65 9.40
C VAL A 92 2.99 -36.13 9.26
N LEU A 93 1.92 -35.50 8.76
CA LEU A 93 1.82 -34.04 8.71
C LEU A 93 1.84 -33.41 10.12
N ILE A 94 1.21 -34.05 11.11
CA ILE A 94 1.29 -33.62 12.51
C ILE A 94 2.72 -33.72 13.01
N ASP A 95 3.40 -34.83 12.75
CA ASP A 95 4.81 -35.01 13.13
C ASP A 95 5.70 -33.92 12.52
N VAL A 96 5.51 -33.60 11.23
CA VAL A 96 6.25 -32.50 10.56
C VAL A 96 5.91 -31.14 11.16
N ALA A 97 4.64 -30.87 11.48
CA ALA A 97 4.21 -29.59 12.03
C ALA A 97 4.75 -29.34 13.45
N ASP A 98 4.79 -30.38 14.28
CA ASP A 98 5.16 -30.32 15.70
C ASP A 98 6.67 -30.43 15.95
N ASP A 99 7.42 -31.02 15.01
CA ASP A 99 8.87 -31.14 15.09
C ASP A 99 9.57 -29.80 14.82
N ARG A 100 10.17 -29.21 15.87
CA ARG A 100 10.88 -27.93 15.82
C ARG A 100 12.24 -28.00 15.12
N GLU A 101 12.80 -29.18 14.95
CA GLU A 101 14.03 -29.36 14.17
C GLU A 101 13.73 -29.30 12.65
N GLN A 102 12.46 -29.40 12.25
CA GLN A 102 12.08 -29.18 10.86
C GLN A 102 12.14 -27.69 10.50
N PRO A 103 12.60 -27.34 9.29
CA PRO A 103 12.57 -25.98 8.79
C PRO A 103 11.16 -25.37 8.85
N TRP A 104 11.09 -24.10 9.25
CA TRP A 104 9.84 -23.35 9.41
C TRP A 104 8.92 -23.41 8.18
N PHE A 105 9.49 -23.44 6.97
CA PHE A 105 8.71 -23.48 5.73
C PHE A 105 7.96 -24.80 5.54
N LEU A 106 8.53 -25.93 5.99
CA LEU A 106 7.86 -27.23 5.99
C LEU A 106 6.77 -27.28 7.06
N ARG A 107 7.09 -26.83 8.27
CA ARG A 107 6.13 -26.75 9.39
C ARG A 107 4.90 -25.91 9.01
N ARG A 108 5.14 -24.75 8.39
CA ARG A 108 4.10 -23.86 7.87
C ARG A 108 3.16 -24.57 6.90
N VAL A 109 3.70 -25.22 5.87
CA VAL A 109 2.89 -25.91 4.85
C VAL A 109 2.16 -27.13 5.43
N ALA A 110 2.78 -27.86 6.36
CA ALA A 110 2.14 -28.97 7.06
C ALA A 110 0.92 -28.47 7.87
N ILE A 111 1.07 -27.37 8.62
CA ILE A 111 -0.04 -26.75 9.36
C ILE A 111 -1.15 -26.27 8.42
N GLN A 112 -0.80 -25.63 7.29
CA GLN A 112 -1.79 -25.21 6.30
C GLN A 112 -2.59 -26.38 5.74
N ALA A 113 -1.91 -27.50 5.44
CA ALA A 113 -2.57 -28.72 4.97
C ALA A 113 -3.46 -29.37 6.03
N LEU A 114 -3.06 -29.32 7.30
CA LEU A 114 -3.87 -29.82 8.42
C LEU A 114 -5.06 -28.90 8.72
N GLY A 115 -4.93 -27.60 8.50
CA GLY A 115 -5.99 -26.61 8.75
C GLY A 115 -7.24 -26.80 7.90
N THR A 116 -7.15 -27.53 6.78
CA THR A 116 -8.32 -27.90 5.95
C THR A 116 -9.04 -29.16 6.44
N ARG A 117 -8.57 -29.78 7.53
CA ARG A 117 -9.08 -31.06 8.05
C ARG A 117 -9.79 -30.86 9.38
N THR A 118 -10.92 -31.53 9.58
CA THR A 118 -11.73 -31.35 10.78
C THR A 118 -11.47 -32.46 11.80
N ARG A 119 -10.57 -32.20 12.75
CA ARG A 119 -10.23 -33.12 13.86
C ARG A 119 -9.95 -32.35 15.16
N PRO A 120 -10.55 -32.70 16.32
CA PRO A 120 -10.38 -31.95 17.58
C PRO A 120 -8.94 -31.80 18.07
N GLU A 121 -8.10 -32.83 17.89
CA GLU A 121 -6.70 -32.84 18.28
C GLU A 121 -5.84 -31.80 17.51
N LEU A 122 -6.26 -31.42 16.31
CA LEU A 122 -5.57 -30.39 15.52
C LEU A 122 -5.74 -29.01 16.14
N ILE A 123 -6.90 -28.73 16.74
CA ILE A 123 -7.13 -27.48 17.47
C ILE A 123 -6.12 -27.34 18.62
N ALA A 124 -5.86 -28.42 19.36
CA ALA A 124 -4.89 -28.41 20.44
C ALA A 124 -3.45 -28.17 19.93
N LEU A 125 -3.08 -28.76 18.80
CA LEU A 125 -1.81 -28.50 18.11
C LEU A 125 -1.70 -27.02 17.70
N PHE A 126 -2.68 -26.48 16.97
CA PHE A 126 -2.63 -25.10 16.47
C PHE A 126 -2.59 -24.07 17.61
N ARG A 127 -3.37 -24.27 18.68
CA ARG A 127 -3.33 -23.42 19.87
C ARG A 127 -1.96 -23.44 20.56
N ARG A 128 -1.27 -24.60 20.60
CA ARG A 128 0.09 -24.72 21.13
C ARG A 128 1.08 -23.96 20.27
N VAL A 129 1.09 -24.21 18.96
CA VAL A 129 2.00 -23.56 18.01
C VAL A 129 1.82 -22.03 18.03
N LEU A 130 0.58 -21.54 18.05
CA LEU A 130 0.27 -20.12 18.07
C LEU A 130 0.81 -19.39 19.31
N ARG A 131 0.79 -20.04 20.49
CA ARG A 131 1.22 -19.46 21.78
C ARG A 131 2.73 -19.48 21.99
N ASP A 132 3.42 -20.40 21.34
CA ASP A 132 4.85 -20.57 21.55
C ASP A 132 5.63 -19.51 20.75
N ASN A 133 6.24 -18.60 21.51
CA ASN A 133 7.00 -17.46 20.99
C ASN A 133 8.35 -17.86 20.38
N GLU A 134 8.78 -19.11 20.55
CA GLU A 134 9.98 -19.63 19.89
C GLU A 134 9.69 -20.11 18.46
N ASN A 135 8.41 -20.17 18.06
CA ASN A 135 8.04 -20.44 16.67
C ASN A 135 8.17 -19.18 15.80
N GLU A 136 8.56 -19.40 14.55
CA GLU A 136 8.62 -18.38 13.51
C GLU A 136 7.22 -17.79 13.25
N GLY A 137 7.18 -16.50 12.91
CA GLY A 137 5.93 -15.77 12.69
C GLY A 137 5.05 -16.39 11.61
N GLU A 138 5.65 -16.97 10.57
CA GLU A 138 4.98 -17.63 9.48
C GLU A 138 4.31 -18.94 9.91
N VAL A 139 4.93 -19.69 10.82
CA VAL A 139 4.37 -20.91 11.41
C VAL A 139 3.20 -20.57 12.33
N ARG A 140 3.36 -19.52 13.15
CA ARG A 140 2.27 -18.99 14.00
C ARG A 140 1.10 -18.46 13.17
N THR A 141 1.39 -17.79 12.05
CA THR A 141 0.38 -17.32 11.09
C THR A 141 -0.41 -18.48 10.49
N ALA A 142 0.27 -19.56 10.09
CA ALA A 142 -0.39 -20.76 9.58
C ALA A 142 -1.29 -21.40 10.63
N ALA A 143 -0.83 -21.51 11.89
CA ALA A 143 -1.62 -22.04 12.98
C ALA A 143 -2.85 -21.17 13.29
N LEU A 144 -2.69 -19.85 13.27
CA LEU A 144 -3.79 -18.91 13.43
C LEU A 144 -4.86 -19.11 12.36
N PHE A 145 -4.50 -19.13 11.08
CA PHE A 145 -5.48 -19.30 10.01
C PHE A 145 -6.05 -20.73 9.97
N ALA A 146 -5.30 -21.74 10.39
CA ALA A 146 -5.86 -23.08 10.59
C ALA A 146 -6.99 -23.06 11.62
N LEU A 147 -6.85 -22.36 12.76
CA LEU A 147 -7.94 -22.17 13.72
C LEU A 147 -9.14 -21.42 13.13
N VAL A 148 -8.89 -20.45 12.25
CA VAL A 148 -9.95 -19.72 11.53
C VAL A 148 -10.71 -20.63 10.57
N GLU A 149 -10.02 -21.46 9.78
CA GLU A 149 -10.67 -22.41 8.87
C GLU A 149 -11.51 -23.45 9.62
N GLN A 150 -11.13 -23.78 10.86
CA GLN A 150 -11.93 -24.63 11.75
C GLN A 150 -13.10 -23.89 12.41
N GLY A 151 -13.22 -22.57 12.26
CA GLY A 151 -14.25 -21.76 12.92
C GLY A 151 -14.12 -21.76 14.45
N ASP A 152 -12.91 -21.91 14.99
CA ASP A 152 -12.67 -22.10 16.43
C ASP A 152 -12.77 -20.78 17.22
N VAL A 153 -14.01 -20.34 17.47
CA VAL A 153 -14.29 -19.12 18.24
C VAL A 153 -13.77 -19.16 19.68
N GLU A 154 -13.56 -20.35 20.25
CA GLU A 154 -12.98 -20.51 21.59
C GLU A 154 -11.51 -20.06 21.65
N SER A 155 -10.80 -20.06 20.52
CA SER A 155 -9.44 -19.53 20.44
C SER A 155 -9.36 -18.01 20.50
N LEU A 156 -10.48 -17.28 20.44
CA LEU A 156 -10.48 -15.83 20.49
C LEU A 156 -9.79 -15.26 21.73
N ASP A 157 -9.90 -15.92 22.89
CA ASP A 157 -9.23 -15.45 24.11
C ASP A 157 -7.71 -15.53 24.00
N ILE A 158 -7.20 -16.56 23.32
CA ILE A 158 -5.77 -16.68 23.01
C ILE A 158 -5.37 -15.57 22.04
N ILE A 159 -6.12 -15.42 20.95
CA ILE A 159 -5.81 -14.45 19.89
C ILE A 159 -5.83 -13.02 20.44
N ARG A 160 -6.75 -12.69 21.35
CA ARG A 160 -6.81 -11.39 22.03
C ARG A 160 -5.67 -11.16 23.00
N SER A 161 -5.13 -12.22 23.61
CA SER A 161 -4.00 -12.11 24.54
C SER A 161 -2.67 -11.85 23.82
N LEU A 162 -2.59 -12.20 22.53
CA LEU A 162 -1.43 -11.89 21.68
C LEU A 162 -1.48 -10.42 21.30
N SER A 163 -0.39 -9.71 21.58
CA SER A 163 -0.36 -8.27 21.39
C SER A 163 -0.22 -7.93 19.90
N VAL A 164 -0.90 -6.87 19.44
CA VAL A 164 -0.61 -6.29 18.12
C VAL A 164 0.65 -5.40 18.13
N ARG A 165 1.28 -5.20 19.30
CA ARG A 165 2.51 -4.41 19.50
C ARG A 165 3.52 -5.15 20.38
N GLY A 166 4.78 -5.25 19.92
CA GLY A 166 5.88 -5.80 20.73
C GLY A 166 5.92 -7.33 20.80
N GLU A 167 5.18 -8.04 19.94
CA GLU A 167 5.39 -9.47 19.73
C GLU A 167 6.73 -9.70 19.01
N PRO A 168 7.44 -10.81 19.29
CA PRO A 168 8.60 -11.24 18.49
C PRO A 168 8.20 -11.65 17.06
N TRP A 169 6.88 -11.77 16.80
CA TRP A 169 6.28 -12.03 15.50
C TRP A 169 6.15 -10.73 14.70
N ILE A 170 7.04 -10.57 13.73
CA ILE A 170 7.03 -9.43 12.79
C ILE A 170 5.67 -9.36 12.08
N SER A 171 5.08 -8.17 12.06
CA SER A 171 3.79 -7.89 11.41
C SER A 171 2.60 -8.71 11.92
N ALA A 172 2.64 -9.21 13.17
CA ALA A 172 1.56 -9.97 13.81
C ALA A 172 0.19 -9.28 13.78
N ALA A 173 0.15 -7.95 13.80
CA ALA A 173 -1.08 -7.17 13.87
C ALA A 173 -2.06 -7.53 12.74
N ASN A 174 -1.58 -7.64 11.50
CA ASN A 174 -2.42 -7.89 10.33
C ASN A 174 -3.13 -9.26 10.39
N PRO A 175 -2.41 -10.40 10.50
CA PRO A 175 -3.06 -11.71 10.57
C PRO A 175 -3.91 -11.86 11.83
N LEU A 176 -3.50 -11.32 12.99
CA LEU A 176 -4.30 -11.37 14.22
C LEU A 176 -5.64 -10.64 14.06
N LEU A 177 -5.63 -9.43 13.51
CA LEU A 177 -6.86 -8.65 13.31
C LEU A 177 -7.76 -9.27 12.25
N GLU A 178 -7.19 -9.75 11.14
CA GLU A 178 -7.95 -10.48 10.12
C GLU A 178 -8.61 -11.73 10.70
N ALA A 179 -7.87 -12.54 11.45
CA ALA A 179 -8.41 -13.74 12.10
C ALA A 179 -9.53 -13.42 13.10
N ARG A 180 -9.35 -12.37 13.92
CA ARG A 180 -10.40 -11.88 14.83
C ARG A 180 -11.66 -11.48 14.07
N GLY A 181 -11.53 -10.79 12.95
CA GLY A 181 -12.64 -10.45 12.07
C GLY A 181 -13.35 -11.70 11.53
N ARG A 182 -12.60 -12.65 10.96
CA ARG A 182 -13.13 -13.91 10.43
C ARG A 182 -13.81 -14.79 11.50
N LEU A 183 -13.39 -14.70 12.76
CA LEU A 183 -14.00 -15.40 13.89
C LEU A 183 -15.13 -14.61 14.58
N GLY A 184 -15.48 -13.41 14.08
CA GLY A 184 -16.62 -12.65 14.58
C GLY A 184 -16.35 -11.79 15.82
N ASP A 185 -15.09 -11.48 16.12
CA ASP A 185 -14.73 -10.68 17.28
C ASP A 185 -15.05 -9.19 17.09
N LEU A 186 -16.24 -8.79 17.55
CA LEU A 186 -16.71 -7.39 17.53
C LEU A 186 -15.77 -6.41 18.25
N THR A 187 -14.89 -6.88 19.13
CA THR A 187 -13.92 -6.00 19.81
C THR A 187 -12.77 -5.56 18.88
N ALA A 188 -12.60 -6.21 17.73
CA ALA A 188 -11.61 -5.84 16.72
C ALA A 188 -12.11 -4.77 15.73
N THR A 189 -13.40 -4.38 15.78
CA THR A 189 -14.03 -3.49 14.79
C THR A 189 -13.24 -2.19 14.57
N ARG A 190 -12.81 -1.50 15.64
CA ARG A 190 -12.06 -0.23 15.53
C ARG A 190 -10.69 -0.43 14.88
N ASP A 191 -9.97 -1.46 15.29
CA ASP A 191 -8.62 -1.76 14.78
C ASP A 191 -8.69 -2.17 13.31
N LEU A 192 -9.70 -2.96 12.93
CA LEU A 192 -9.96 -3.34 11.53
C LEU A 192 -10.31 -2.13 10.66
N ILE A 193 -11.17 -1.22 11.14
CA ILE A 193 -11.46 0.03 10.44
C ILE A 193 -10.18 0.87 10.27
N SER A 194 -9.35 0.94 11.31
CA SER A 194 -8.08 1.70 11.24
C SER A 194 -7.13 1.11 10.19
N LEU A 195 -7.03 -0.22 10.10
CA LEU A 195 -6.24 -0.87 9.05
C LEU A 195 -6.78 -0.54 7.64
N THR A 196 -8.09 -0.37 7.45
CA THR A 196 -8.65 0.04 6.14
C THR A 196 -8.29 1.47 5.73
N SER A 197 -7.60 2.23 6.59
CA SER A 197 -7.07 3.56 6.31
C SER A 197 -5.53 3.59 6.36
N ASP A 198 -4.88 2.42 6.46
CA ASP A 198 -3.42 2.32 6.48
C ASP A 198 -2.83 2.54 5.07
N PRO A 199 -1.78 3.36 4.91
CA PRO A 199 -1.17 3.62 3.61
C PRO A 199 -0.44 2.39 3.03
N TRP A 200 -0.04 1.43 3.86
CA TRP A 200 0.64 0.23 3.39
C TRP A 200 -0.39 -0.75 2.86
N GLN A 201 -0.34 -1.04 1.55
CA GLN A 201 -1.33 -1.86 0.86
C GLN A 201 -1.60 -3.21 1.54
N HIS A 202 -0.56 -3.85 2.10
CA HIS A 202 -0.72 -5.14 2.76
C HIS A 202 -1.49 -5.03 4.10
N HIS A 203 -1.37 -3.92 4.83
CA HIS A 203 -2.18 -3.62 6.03
C HIS A 203 -3.63 -3.33 5.63
N PHE A 204 -3.81 -2.45 4.64
CA PHE A 204 -5.11 -2.11 4.06
C PHE A 204 -5.90 -3.34 3.63
N MET A 205 -5.25 -4.26 2.90
CA MET A 205 -5.90 -5.47 2.43
C MET A 205 -6.28 -6.42 3.57
N ALA A 206 -5.46 -6.53 4.63
CA ALA A 206 -5.80 -7.32 5.82
C ALA A 206 -7.00 -6.71 6.57
N GLY A 207 -7.00 -5.39 6.77
CA GLY A 207 -8.13 -4.66 7.36
C GLY A 207 -9.42 -4.87 6.57
N ARG A 208 -9.37 -4.75 5.24
CA ARG A 208 -10.54 -4.96 4.37
C ARG A 208 -11.09 -6.38 4.45
N ARG A 209 -10.23 -7.39 4.36
CA ARG A 209 -10.65 -8.80 4.47
C ARG A 209 -11.25 -9.09 5.85
N GLY A 210 -10.59 -8.65 6.91
CA GLY A 210 -11.05 -8.84 8.28
C GLY A 210 -12.38 -8.14 8.55
N LEU A 211 -12.55 -6.89 8.10
CA LEU A 211 -13.77 -6.12 8.31
C LEU A 211 -14.97 -6.68 7.53
N ALA A 212 -14.77 -7.06 6.26
CA ALA A 212 -15.81 -7.70 5.46
C ALA A 212 -16.22 -9.06 6.02
N ALA A 213 -15.25 -9.88 6.45
CA ALA A 213 -15.53 -11.14 7.10
C ALA A 213 -16.25 -10.96 8.44
N LEU A 214 -15.87 -9.95 9.22
CA LEU A 214 -16.54 -9.61 10.48
C LEU A 214 -18.01 -9.26 10.24
N GLU A 215 -18.30 -8.38 9.27
CA GLU A 215 -19.67 -8.00 8.93
C GLU A 215 -20.51 -9.23 8.54
N ALA A 216 -19.96 -10.12 7.70
CA ALA A 216 -20.62 -11.36 7.33
C ALA A 216 -20.86 -12.27 8.56
N GLN A 217 -19.85 -12.46 9.40
CA GLN A 217 -19.88 -13.38 10.53
C GLN A 217 -20.85 -12.96 11.63
N VAL A 218 -21.02 -11.66 11.86
CA VAL A 218 -21.91 -11.13 12.90
C VAL A 218 -23.33 -10.86 12.38
N GLY A 219 -23.60 -11.09 11.09
CA GLY A 219 -24.92 -10.92 10.49
C GLY A 219 -25.25 -9.49 10.09
N GLY A 220 -24.25 -8.72 9.67
CA GLY A 220 -24.38 -7.38 9.07
C GLY A 220 -23.83 -6.24 9.94
N LEU A 221 -24.14 -5.01 9.53
CA LEU A 221 -23.55 -3.79 10.09
C LEU A 221 -24.02 -3.46 11.52
N ALA A 222 -25.27 -3.80 11.86
CA ALA A 222 -25.87 -3.33 13.11
C ALA A 222 -25.15 -3.79 14.40
N PRO A 223 -24.68 -5.06 14.53
CA PRO A 223 -23.83 -5.48 15.65
C PRO A 223 -22.52 -4.70 15.76
N MET A 224 -21.86 -4.41 14.63
CA MET A 224 -20.59 -3.66 14.61
C MET A 224 -20.79 -2.23 15.12
N VAL A 225 -21.83 -1.54 14.64
CA VAL A 225 -22.18 -0.18 15.09
C VAL A 225 -22.49 -0.14 16.58
N ARG A 226 -23.24 -1.14 17.10
CA ARG A 226 -23.49 -1.25 18.54
C ARG A 226 -22.20 -1.44 19.35
N ALA A 227 -21.27 -2.27 18.86
CA ALA A 227 -19.99 -2.50 19.51
C ALA A 227 -19.13 -1.23 19.55
N LEU A 228 -19.08 -0.47 18.45
CA LEU A 228 -18.35 0.81 18.36
C LEU A 228 -18.85 1.84 19.37
N GLN A 229 -20.17 1.94 19.55
CA GLN A 229 -20.82 2.85 20.49
C GLN A 229 -20.69 2.42 21.96
N ALA A 230 -20.64 1.12 22.23
CA ALA A 230 -20.48 0.59 23.58
C ALA A 230 -19.03 0.70 24.08
N ALA A 231 -18.05 0.90 23.18
CA ALA A 231 -16.64 0.97 23.54
C ALA A 231 -16.32 2.19 24.42
N PRO A 232 -15.49 2.04 25.47
CA PRO A 232 -15.16 3.13 26.41
C PRO A 232 -14.45 4.33 25.79
N GLN A 233 -13.88 4.17 24.59
CA GLN A 233 -13.26 5.24 23.81
C GLN A 233 -14.29 6.15 23.11
N ALA A 234 -15.57 5.74 23.02
CA ALA A 234 -16.67 6.54 22.44
C ALA A 234 -17.13 7.70 23.35
N ARG A 235 -16.23 8.33 24.12
CA ARG A 235 -16.53 9.48 24.98
C ARG A 235 -16.60 10.78 24.18
N ALA A 236 -17.39 10.79 23.10
CA ALA A 236 -18.06 12.03 22.74
C ALA A 236 -19.07 12.36 23.87
N PRO A 237 -19.22 13.64 24.26
CA PRO A 237 -20.18 14.02 25.29
C PRO A 237 -21.55 13.41 24.99
N ARG A 238 -22.16 12.79 26.01
CA ARG A 238 -23.47 12.10 25.91
C ARG A 238 -24.58 12.99 25.29
N SER A 239 -24.38 14.31 25.30
CA SER A 239 -25.22 15.34 24.69
C SER A 239 -25.12 15.46 23.16
N LEU A 240 -24.05 14.98 22.51
CA LEU A 240 -23.92 14.96 21.04
C LEU A 240 -24.70 13.78 20.42
N TRP A 241 -24.80 12.67 21.13
CA TRP A 241 -25.67 11.53 20.79
C TRP A 241 -27.18 11.81 20.99
N GLY A 242 -27.50 13.03 21.46
CA GLY A 242 -28.85 13.49 21.76
C GLY A 242 -29.52 14.29 20.63
N ARG A 243 -28.93 14.35 19.43
CA ARG A 243 -29.63 14.93 18.26
C ARG A 243 -30.92 14.14 18.03
N VAL A 244 -32.01 14.87 17.86
CA VAL A 244 -33.36 14.31 17.65
C VAL A 244 -33.29 13.33 16.47
N PRO A 245 -33.78 12.07 16.63
CA PRO A 245 -33.91 11.13 15.51
C PRO A 245 -34.57 11.84 14.34
N HIS A 246 -34.02 11.68 13.13
CA HIS A 246 -34.72 12.19 11.95
C HIS A 246 -36.05 11.41 11.85
N PRO A 247 -37.22 12.07 11.81
CA PRO A 247 -38.48 11.35 11.80
C PRO A 247 -38.57 10.46 10.56
N GLY A 248 -38.48 9.14 10.75
CA GLY A 248 -38.55 8.15 9.67
C GLY A 248 -37.25 7.41 9.32
N THR A 249 -36.11 7.71 9.93
CA THR A 249 -34.85 6.97 9.73
C THR A 249 -34.76 5.72 10.61
N SER A 250 -34.03 4.70 10.14
CA SER A 250 -33.79 3.48 10.91
C SER A 250 -32.85 3.77 12.10
N PRO A 251 -33.03 3.10 13.27
CA PRO A 251 -32.10 3.24 14.39
C PRO A 251 -30.63 2.93 14.06
N LEU A 252 -30.35 2.19 12.98
CA LEU A 252 -28.99 1.97 12.49
C LEU A 252 -28.38 3.22 11.87
N VAL A 253 -29.18 3.93 11.06
CA VAL A 253 -28.77 5.15 10.35
C VAL A 253 -28.46 6.26 11.35
N ASP A 254 -29.31 6.46 12.34
CA ASP A 254 -29.06 7.46 13.39
C ASP A 254 -27.74 7.18 14.15
N ARG A 255 -27.44 5.90 14.41
CA ARG A 255 -26.21 5.51 15.11
C ARG A 255 -24.97 5.70 14.24
N LEU A 256 -25.05 5.38 12.96
CA LEU A 256 -23.97 5.64 12.02
C LEU A 256 -23.74 7.14 11.84
N HIS A 257 -24.80 7.95 11.74
CA HIS A 257 -24.68 9.41 11.66
C HIS A 257 -23.97 9.98 12.88
N ALA A 258 -24.29 9.47 14.07
CA ALA A 258 -23.60 9.86 15.29
C ALA A 258 -22.11 9.43 15.31
N LEU A 259 -21.78 8.25 14.75
CA LEU A 259 -20.37 7.85 14.57
C LEU A 259 -19.65 8.75 13.57
N ALA A 260 -20.27 9.03 12.43
CA ALA A 260 -19.73 9.88 11.36
C ALA A 260 -19.40 11.30 11.82
N THR A 261 -20.16 11.84 12.77
CA THR A 261 -20.03 13.23 13.22
C THR A 261 -19.26 13.41 14.53
N ALA A 262 -19.13 12.35 15.35
CA ALA A 262 -18.63 12.49 16.71
C ALA A 262 -17.65 11.40 17.18
N ASP A 263 -17.39 10.34 16.41
CA ASP A 263 -16.37 9.37 16.87
C ASP A 263 -14.99 10.03 16.92
N PRO A 264 -14.20 9.82 17.99
CA PRO A 264 -12.87 10.41 18.09
C PRO A 264 -11.90 9.92 17.02
N MET A 265 -12.12 8.74 16.42
CA MET A 265 -11.25 8.20 15.38
C MET A 265 -11.75 8.62 13.99
N ASP A 266 -10.92 9.33 13.25
CA ASP A 266 -11.15 9.73 11.86
C ASP A 266 -11.52 8.56 10.95
N ALA A 267 -10.79 7.44 11.04
CA ALA A 267 -11.08 6.22 10.29
C ALA A 267 -12.52 5.72 10.55
N VAL A 268 -13.02 5.81 11.79
CA VAL A 268 -14.40 5.43 12.14
C VAL A 268 -15.40 6.44 11.60
N ARG A 269 -15.09 7.75 11.65
CA ARG A 269 -15.96 8.78 11.04
C ARG A 269 -16.08 8.56 9.54
N ASN A 270 -14.96 8.40 8.85
CA ASN A 270 -14.91 8.12 7.40
C ASN A 270 -15.69 6.85 7.04
N TRP A 271 -15.43 5.75 7.76
CA TRP A 271 -16.16 4.49 7.56
C TRP A 271 -17.67 4.66 7.74
N ALA A 272 -18.10 5.35 8.81
CA ALA A 272 -19.51 5.57 9.08
C ALA A 272 -20.17 6.45 8.01
N THR A 273 -19.51 7.51 7.54
CA THR A 273 -19.96 8.36 6.43
C THR A 273 -20.18 7.55 5.16
N MET A 274 -19.23 6.68 4.78
CA MET A 274 -19.37 5.82 3.61
C MET A 274 -20.51 4.80 3.76
N ARG A 275 -20.66 4.17 4.93
CA ARG A 275 -21.77 3.23 5.18
C ARG A 275 -23.14 3.89 5.19
N LEU A 276 -23.25 5.13 5.66
CA LEU A 276 -24.49 5.92 5.55
C LEU A 276 -24.87 6.16 4.10
N ALA A 277 -23.90 6.58 3.28
CA ALA A 277 -24.10 6.83 1.86
C ALA A 277 -24.59 5.58 1.09
N GLU A 278 -24.18 4.40 1.52
CA GLU A 278 -24.62 3.13 0.93
C GLU A 278 -26.02 2.70 1.41
N LEU A 279 -26.36 2.96 2.67
CA LEU A 279 -27.63 2.53 3.28
C LEU A 279 -28.80 3.46 2.96
N GLU A 280 -28.56 4.77 2.87
CA GLU A 280 -29.58 5.74 2.49
C GLU A 280 -29.12 6.55 1.26
N PRO A 281 -29.10 5.95 0.06
CA PRO A 281 -28.73 6.63 -1.18
C PRO A 281 -29.47 7.96 -1.42
N SER A 282 -30.71 8.07 -0.92
CA SER A 282 -31.53 9.29 -1.02
C SER A 282 -30.99 10.47 -0.21
N HIS A 283 -30.21 10.22 0.85
CA HIS A 283 -29.62 11.24 1.72
C HIS A 283 -28.09 11.33 1.60
N THR A 284 -27.48 10.53 0.72
CA THR A 284 -26.02 10.51 0.51
C THR A 284 -25.42 11.89 0.27
N ALA A 285 -26.08 12.71 -0.55
CA ALA A 285 -25.63 14.08 -0.79
C ALA A 285 -25.54 14.90 0.50
N GLU A 286 -26.58 14.86 1.34
CA GLU A 286 -26.62 15.62 2.60
C GLU A 286 -25.53 15.16 3.58
N VAL A 287 -25.39 13.85 3.76
CA VAL A 287 -24.38 13.26 4.66
C VAL A 287 -22.96 13.64 4.22
N LEU A 288 -22.65 13.52 2.93
CA LEU A 288 -21.33 13.87 2.42
C LEU A 288 -21.07 15.39 2.46
N LEU A 289 -22.11 16.20 2.23
CA LEU A 289 -22.00 17.65 2.36
C LEU A 289 -21.73 18.08 3.82
N GLU A 290 -22.27 17.37 4.82
CA GLU A 290 -21.91 17.59 6.22
C GLU A 290 -20.50 17.11 6.56
N ALA A 291 -19.94 16.14 5.82
CA ALA A 291 -18.57 15.67 6.03
C ALA A 291 -17.52 16.66 5.49
N LEU A 292 -17.89 17.63 4.66
CA LEU A 292 -16.98 18.70 4.17
C LEU A 292 -16.53 19.70 5.25
N ARG A 293 -17.01 19.55 6.49
CA ARG A 293 -16.56 20.33 7.68
C ARG A 293 -15.84 19.46 8.72
N ASP A 294 -15.53 18.20 8.40
CA ASP A 294 -14.79 17.34 9.32
C ASP A 294 -13.38 17.91 9.54
N PRO A 295 -12.81 17.83 10.77
CA PRO A 295 -11.44 18.28 11.01
C PRO A 295 -10.37 17.38 10.38
N ASP A 296 -10.70 16.14 10.01
CA ASP A 296 -9.75 15.20 9.43
C ASP A 296 -9.69 15.30 7.90
N TRP A 297 -8.48 15.33 7.38
CA TRP A 297 -8.21 15.50 5.95
C TRP A 297 -8.75 14.34 5.10
N TRP A 298 -8.67 13.09 5.57
CA TRP A 298 -9.16 11.95 4.80
C TRP A 298 -10.68 11.95 4.71
N VAL A 299 -11.37 12.32 5.79
CA VAL A 299 -12.83 12.47 5.77
C VAL A 299 -13.24 13.54 4.76
N LEU A 300 -12.59 14.71 4.78
CA LEU A 300 -12.83 15.80 3.82
C LEU A 300 -12.60 15.36 2.37
N LYS A 301 -11.44 14.75 2.09
CA LYS A 301 -11.08 14.29 0.74
C LYS A 301 -12.03 13.23 0.22
N ASN A 302 -12.33 12.21 1.02
CA ASN A 302 -13.22 11.13 0.61
C ASN A 302 -14.65 11.64 0.40
N ALA A 303 -15.13 12.58 1.23
CA ALA A 303 -16.42 13.21 1.03
C ALA A 303 -16.48 14.00 -0.28
N SER A 304 -15.45 14.81 -0.56
CA SER A 304 -15.32 15.57 -1.81
C SER A 304 -15.25 14.66 -3.04
N ASP A 305 -14.42 13.62 -3.00
CA ASP A 305 -14.28 12.65 -4.09
C ASP A 305 -15.61 11.90 -4.30
N ALA A 306 -16.25 11.41 -3.24
CA ALA A 306 -17.54 10.72 -3.34
C ALA A 306 -18.65 11.62 -3.91
N LEU A 307 -18.76 12.86 -3.45
CA LEU A 307 -19.70 13.85 -3.98
C LEU A 307 -19.51 14.09 -5.48
N SER A 308 -18.25 14.12 -5.95
CA SER A 308 -17.93 14.31 -7.37
C SER A 308 -18.36 13.15 -8.27
N THR A 309 -18.60 11.97 -7.69
CA THR A 309 -19.05 10.76 -8.40
C THR A 309 -20.55 10.50 -8.28
N LEU A 310 -21.24 11.22 -7.37
CA LEU A 310 -22.65 11.01 -7.06
C LEU A 310 -23.55 11.38 -8.24
N LYS A 311 -24.63 10.61 -8.42
CA LYS A 311 -25.63 10.85 -9.48
C LYS A 311 -27.04 10.82 -8.89
N PRO A 312 -27.81 11.94 -8.93
CA PRO A 312 -27.39 13.28 -9.37
C PRO A 312 -26.41 13.94 -8.40
N ALA A 313 -25.52 14.79 -8.93
CA ALA A 313 -24.58 15.57 -8.12
C ALA A 313 -25.28 16.80 -7.48
N PRO A 314 -24.97 17.16 -6.21
CA PRO A 314 -25.63 18.27 -5.52
C PRO A 314 -25.00 19.64 -5.84
N VAL A 315 -24.92 19.97 -7.14
CA VAL A 315 -24.23 21.17 -7.65
C VAL A 315 -24.74 22.47 -7.01
N GLU A 316 -26.06 22.65 -6.92
CA GLU A 316 -26.66 23.85 -6.29
C GLU A 316 -26.24 24.02 -4.83
N ALA A 317 -26.25 22.92 -4.05
CA ALA A 317 -25.88 22.94 -2.65
C ALA A 317 -24.38 23.21 -2.44
N LEU A 318 -23.53 22.80 -3.38
CA LEU A 318 -22.10 23.09 -3.38
C LEU A 318 -21.83 24.57 -3.70
N HIS A 319 -22.50 25.13 -4.72
CA HIS A 319 -22.39 26.57 -5.02
C HIS A 319 -22.86 27.44 -3.85
N ALA A 320 -23.96 27.05 -3.20
CA ALA A 320 -24.46 27.74 -2.00
C ALA A 320 -23.42 27.76 -0.88
N ARG A 321 -22.66 26.67 -0.69
CA ARG A 321 -21.56 26.61 0.30
C ARG A 321 -20.39 27.52 -0.08
N VAL A 322 -19.92 27.46 -1.32
CA VAL A 322 -18.83 28.32 -1.82
C VAL A 322 -19.15 29.80 -1.56
N GLY A 323 -20.37 30.23 -1.84
CA GLY A 323 -20.83 31.61 -1.69
C GLY A 323 -21.21 32.03 -0.26
N ASN A 324 -21.24 31.13 0.73
CA ASN A 324 -21.70 31.46 2.07
C ASN A 324 -20.52 31.91 2.97
N PRO A 325 -20.42 33.21 3.33
CA PRO A 325 -19.32 33.73 4.15
C PRO A 325 -19.36 33.26 5.61
N GLU A 326 -20.49 32.74 6.09
CA GLU A 326 -20.64 32.24 7.46
C GLU A 326 -20.05 30.83 7.66
N LEU A 327 -19.73 30.12 6.57
CA LEU A 327 -19.09 28.80 6.64
C LEU A 327 -17.57 28.93 6.81
N ALA A 328 -16.98 27.94 7.47
CA ALA A 328 -15.53 27.84 7.61
C ALA A 328 -14.84 27.81 6.24
N LEU A 329 -13.66 28.44 6.14
CA LEU A 329 -12.93 28.54 4.88
C LEU A 329 -12.64 27.17 4.25
N ASP A 330 -12.27 26.19 5.07
CA ASP A 330 -11.95 24.85 4.55
C ASP A 330 -13.20 24.16 3.98
N GLU A 331 -14.37 24.27 4.60
CA GLU A 331 -15.62 23.74 4.04
C GLU A 331 -15.91 24.35 2.67
N ARG A 332 -15.73 25.68 2.55
CA ARG A 332 -15.94 26.40 1.28
C ARG A 332 -14.94 25.97 0.22
N ARG A 333 -13.67 25.78 0.58
CA ARG A 333 -12.60 25.32 -0.32
C ARG A 333 -12.85 23.88 -0.79
N TRP A 334 -13.23 22.97 0.10
CA TRP A 334 -13.57 21.59 -0.28
C TRP A 334 -14.83 21.53 -1.15
N ALA A 335 -15.82 22.39 -0.92
CA ALA A 335 -16.97 22.54 -1.83
C ALA A 335 -16.52 23.01 -3.23
N ALA A 336 -15.61 23.99 -3.30
CA ALA A 336 -15.04 24.47 -4.56
C ALA A 336 -14.24 23.40 -5.30
N ARG A 337 -13.39 22.63 -4.59
CA ARG A 337 -12.69 21.46 -5.15
C ARG A 337 -13.68 20.46 -5.76
N THR A 338 -14.75 20.17 -5.05
CA THR A 338 -15.79 19.22 -5.50
C THR A 338 -16.48 19.69 -6.78
N LEU A 339 -16.78 20.99 -6.89
CA LEU A 339 -17.33 21.58 -8.12
C LEU A 339 -16.35 21.47 -9.29
N LEU A 340 -15.07 21.74 -9.08
CA LEU A 340 -14.04 21.59 -10.12
C LEU A 340 -13.92 20.14 -10.61
N LEU A 341 -13.99 19.16 -9.70
CA LEU A 341 -14.02 17.74 -10.08
C LEU A 341 -15.25 17.34 -10.91
N LEU A 342 -16.38 18.00 -10.67
CA LEU A 342 -17.61 17.83 -11.46
C LEU A 342 -17.53 18.51 -12.84
N GLY A 343 -16.47 19.26 -13.12
CA GLY A 343 -16.33 20.07 -14.33
C GLY A 343 -17.06 21.41 -14.27
N GLU A 344 -17.56 21.80 -13.10
CA GLU A 344 -18.21 23.10 -12.86
C GLU A 344 -17.15 24.21 -12.68
N SER A 345 -17.56 25.46 -12.91
CA SER A 345 -16.70 26.64 -12.77
C SER A 345 -17.15 27.53 -11.60
N PRO A 346 -16.80 27.19 -10.34
CA PRO A 346 -17.14 28.03 -9.19
C PRO A 346 -16.38 29.37 -9.24
N ASP A 347 -17.03 30.45 -8.78
CA ASP A 347 -16.34 31.72 -8.55
C ASP A 347 -15.42 31.58 -7.33
N LEU A 348 -14.12 31.40 -7.57
CA LEU A 348 -13.13 31.26 -6.50
C LEU A 348 -12.82 32.60 -5.80
N HIS A 349 -13.16 33.75 -6.40
CA HIS A 349 -12.84 35.07 -5.83
C HIS A 349 -13.65 35.40 -4.57
N VAL A 350 -14.78 34.71 -4.37
CA VAL A 350 -15.60 34.87 -3.15
C VAL A 350 -14.95 34.20 -1.93
N ILE A 351 -13.99 33.29 -2.14
CA ILE A 351 -13.24 32.64 -1.07
C ILE A 351 -11.92 33.41 -0.89
N PRO A 352 -11.63 33.94 0.30
CA PRO A 352 -10.35 34.61 0.55
C PRO A 352 -9.19 33.59 0.59
N ASP A 353 -7.99 34.06 0.25
CA ASP A 353 -6.74 33.29 0.39
C ASP A 353 -6.80 31.93 -0.33
N MET A 354 -7.05 31.93 -1.65
CA MET A 354 -7.21 30.70 -2.46
C MET A 354 -5.91 30.09 -2.97
N GLN A 355 -4.77 30.72 -2.72
CA GLN A 355 -3.47 30.26 -3.17
C GLN A 355 -2.49 30.24 -2.00
N VAL A 356 -1.80 29.11 -1.80
CA VAL A 356 -0.74 29.03 -0.78
C VAL A 356 0.40 29.96 -1.17
N THR A 357 0.82 30.84 -0.26
CA THR A 357 1.89 31.80 -0.53
C THR A 357 3.25 31.09 -0.61
N LEU A 358 3.98 31.32 -1.70
CA LEU A 358 5.40 30.98 -1.84
C LEU A 358 6.23 32.27 -1.89
N PRO A 359 7.52 32.22 -1.50
CA PRO A 359 8.44 33.32 -1.74
C PRO A 359 8.44 33.76 -3.21
N ALA A 360 8.51 35.08 -3.45
CA ALA A 360 8.47 35.66 -4.80
C ALA A 360 9.63 35.22 -5.72
N VAL A 361 10.68 34.61 -5.14
CA VAL A 361 11.80 34.04 -5.89
C VAL A 361 11.37 32.81 -6.69
N VAL A 362 10.32 32.08 -6.28
CA VAL A 362 9.85 30.88 -6.98
C VAL A 362 9.04 31.28 -8.23
N PRO A 363 9.50 30.96 -9.45
CA PRO A 363 8.78 31.29 -10.67
C PRO A 363 7.41 30.58 -10.77
N LEU A 364 6.45 31.22 -11.43
CA LEU A 364 5.11 30.64 -11.63
C LEU A 364 5.14 29.32 -12.39
N GLU A 365 6.06 29.16 -13.34
CA GLU A 365 6.22 27.92 -14.12
C GLU A 365 6.74 26.77 -13.24
N VAL A 366 7.68 27.04 -12.33
CA VAL A 366 8.18 26.06 -11.35
C VAL A 366 7.04 25.62 -10.44
N ARG A 367 6.29 26.58 -9.88
CA ARG A 367 5.09 26.30 -9.08
C ARG A 367 4.09 25.44 -9.85
N SER A 368 3.77 25.83 -11.08
CA SER A 368 2.79 25.13 -11.91
C SER A 368 3.21 23.71 -12.25
N ALA A 369 4.51 23.48 -12.48
CA ALA A 369 5.06 22.14 -12.72
C ALA A 369 4.92 21.24 -11.48
N ILE A 370 5.29 21.76 -10.30
CA ILE A 370 5.16 21.06 -9.02
C ILE A 370 3.69 20.73 -8.75
N VAL A 371 2.81 21.74 -8.79
CA VAL A 371 1.39 21.55 -8.46
C VAL A 371 0.73 20.56 -9.42
N ARG A 372 1.00 20.67 -10.73
CA ARG A 372 0.43 19.74 -11.73
C ARG A 372 0.88 18.30 -11.52
N SER A 373 2.13 18.10 -11.08
CA SER A 373 2.69 16.77 -10.83
C SER A 373 2.15 16.15 -9.55
N TYR A 374 2.14 16.90 -8.45
CA TYR A 374 1.97 16.34 -7.12
C TYR A 374 0.60 16.57 -6.49
N ALA A 375 -0.13 17.63 -6.87
CA ALA A 375 -1.45 17.87 -6.29
C ALA A 375 -2.44 16.71 -6.53
N PRO A 376 -2.51 16.05 -7.72
CA PRO A 376 -3.42 14.92 -7.93
C PRO A 376 -3.16 13.72 -7.00
N GLY A 377 -1.89 13.51 -6.62
CA GLY A 377 -1.43 12.44 -5.72
C GLY A 377 -1.10 12.92 -4.31
N ALA A 378 -1.57 14.10 -3.91
CA ALA A 378 -1.21 14.68 -2.63
C ALA A 378 -1.68 13.81 -1.46
N GLU A 379 -0.83 13.70 -0.45
CA GLU A 379 -1.02 12.85 0.73
C GLU A 379 -1.77 13.58 1.85
N ALA A 380 -2.10 12.80 2.89
CA ALA A 380 -2.78 13.27 4.10
C ALA A 380 -2.15 14.54 4.69
N GLY A 381 -2.99 15.52 5.02
CA GLY A 381 -2.57 16.80 5.58
C GLY A 381 -2.19 17.87 4.55
N SER A 382 -2.29 17.57 3.25
CA SER A 382 -2.07 18.57 2.21
C SER A 382 -3.12 19.67 2.24
N ASP A 383 -2.71 20.92 2.08
CA ASP A 383 -3.60 22.06 1.98
C ASP A 383 -4.48 21.95 0.73
N VAL A 384 -5.80 22.03 0.91
CA VAL A 384 -6.79 21.91 -0.16
C VAL A 384 -6.59 22.95 -1.27
N ARG A 385 -5.94 24.08 -0.99
CA ARG A 385 -5.60 25.07 -2.01
C ARG A 385 -4.67 24.52 -3.09
N TRP A 386 -3.75 23.62 -2.75
CA TRP A 386 -2.91 22.95 -3.75
C TRP A 386 -3.73 22.03 -4.65
N LEU A 387 -4.66 21.27 -4.05
CA LEU A 387 -5.58 20.40 -4.78
C LEU A 387 -6.46 21.21 -5.75
N ILE A 388 -6.98 22.36 -5.31
CA ILE A 388 -7.78 23.26 -6.14
C ILE A 388 -6.93 23.84 -7.27
N GLU A 389 -5.73 24.34 -6.97
CA GLU A 389 -4.83 24.90 -7.97
C GLU A 389 -4.50 23.86 -9.06
N GLY A 390 -4.20 22.62 -8.66
CA GLY A 390 -3.95 21.52 -9.60
C GLY A 390 -5.11 21.23 -10.56
N LEU A 391 -6.36 21.38 -10.10
CA LEU A 391 -7.56 21.21 -10.93
C LEU A 391 -7.80 22.40 -11.88
N THR A 392 -7.28 23.59 -11.56
CA THR A 392 -7.38 24.77 -12.42
C THR A 392 -6.27 24.87 -13.46
N LEU A 393 -5.17 24.14 -13.26
CA LEU A 393 -4.07 24.10 -14.22
C LEU A 393 -4.44 23.24 -15.43
N PRO A 394 -3.97 23.60 -16.65
CA PRO A 394 -4.16 22.75 -17.83
C PRO A 394 -3.58 21.35 -17.59
N HIS A 395 -4.28 20.30 -18.04
CA HIS A 395 -3.71 18.95 -17.99
C HIS A 395 -2.53 18.83 -18.98
N ARG A 396 -1.49 18.06 -18.63
CA ARG A 396 -0.47 17.61 -19.60
C ARG A 396 -0.75 16.16 -19.93
N ASP A 397 -1.04 15.91 -21.20
CA ASP A 397 -1.18 14.55 -21.68
C ASP A 397 0.19 13.85 -21.83
N HIS A 398 0.13 12.55 -22.11
CA HIS A 398 1.32 11.72 -22.26
C HIS A 398 2.24 12.20 -23.40
N GLU A 399 1.67 12.74 -24.48
CA GLU A 399 2.43 13.25 -25.62
C GLU A 399 3.20 14.52 -25.26
N ALA A 400 2.61 15.44 -24.49
CA ALA A 400 3.31 16.63 -23.98
C ALA A 400 4.49 16.25 -23.08
N MET A 401 4.33 15.21 -22.25
CA MET A 401 5.41 14.71 -21.38
C MET A 401 6.52 14.03 -22.19
N LYS A 402 6.17 13.26 -23.22
CA LYS A 402 7.12 12.62 -24.13
C LYS A 402 7.88 13.66 -24.96
N ALA A 403 7.20 14.69 -25.44
CA ALA A 403 7.80 15.80 -26.17
C ALA A 403 8.85 16.52 -25.31
N LEU A 404 8.55 16.79 -24.04
CA LEU A 404 9.51 17.40 -23.12
C LEU A 404 10.75 16.53 -22.91
N ARG A 405 10.59 15.20 -22.77
CA ARG A 405 11.74 14.28 -22.68
C ARG A 405 12.58 14.28 -23.96
N ALA A 406 11.96 14.38 -25.13
CA ALA A 406 12.68 14.48 -26.40
C ALA A 406 13.49 15.79 -26.53
N GLU A 407 13.13 16.85 -25.80
CA GLU A 407 13.92 18.09 -25.77
C GLU A 407 15.27 17.92 -25.02
N HIS A 408 15.43 16.89 -24.18
CA HIS A 408 16.70 16.65 -23.46
C HIS A 408 17.89 16.45 -24.41
N GLU A 409 17.69 15.80 -25.56
CA GLU A 409 18.73 15.67 -26.60
C GLU A 409 19.15 17.03 -27.17
N GLN A 410 18.19 17.95 -27.33
CA GLN A 410 18.47 19.31 -27.80
C GLN A 410 19.26 20.09 -26.76
N VAL A 411 18.95 19.91 -25.47
CA VAL A 411 19.71 20.49 -24.36
C VAL A 411 21.15 19.96 -24.35
N VAL A 412 21.35 18.65 -24.47
CA VAL A 412 22.69 18.03 -24.55
C VAL A 412 23.48 18.61 -25.72
N GLN A 413 22.85 18.76 -26.89
CA GLN A 413 23.49 19.35 -28.05
C GLN A 413 23.85 20.83 -27.83
N ALA A 414 22.97 21.60 -27.19
CA ALA A 414 23.22 23.01 -26.87
C ALA A 414 24.39 23.18 -25.88
N LEU A 415 24.47 22.33 -24.85
CA LEU A 415 25.58 22.30 -23.89
C LEU A 415 26.91 22.04 -24.59
N ARG A 416 26.95 21.04 -25.49
CA ARG A 416 28.14 20.72 -26.30
C ARG A 416 28.54 21.87 -27.22
N THR A 417 27.59 22.54 -27.88
CA THR A 417 27.87 23.72 -28.72
C THR A 417 28.44 24.88 -27.92
N HIS A 418 28.05 25.02 -26.64
CA HIS A 418 28.63 25.99 -25.72
C HIS A 418 29.94 25.51 -25.08
N GLY A 419 30.50 24.38 -25.55
CA GLY A 419 31.80 23.82 -25.14
C GLY A 419 31.79 23.09 -23.79
N ILE A 420 30.62 22.64 -23.33
CA ILE A 420 30.44 21.92 -22.07
C ILE A 420 30.42 20.42 -22.41
N GLU A 421 31.35 19.65 -21.86
CA GLU A 421 31.39 18.20 -22.07
C GLU A 421 30.36 17.53 -21.17
N VAL A 422 29.38 16.88 -21.80
CA VAL A 422 28.29 16.15 -21.12
C VAL A 422 28.11 14.77 -21.74
N GLY A 423 27.87 13.79 -20.87
CA GLY A 423 27.51 12.42 -21.21
C GLY A 423 26.11 12.30 -21.82
N GLU A 424 25.62 11.06 -21.93
CA GLU A 424 24.24 10.80 -22.31
C GLU A 424 23.28 11.07 -21.13
N ALA A 425 22.02 11.33 -21.44
CA ALA A 425 21.00 11.51 -20.42
C ALA A 425 20.57 10.17 -19.85
N ILE A 426 20.72 10.00 -18.53
CA ILE A 426 20.41 8.78 -17.80
C ILE A 426 19.16 9.02 -16.95
N ASP A 427 18.14 8.17 -17.04
CA ASP A 427 16.94 8.29 -16.19
C ASP A 427 17.32 8.14 -14.70
N ALA A 428 16.69 8.90 -13.81
CA ALA A 428 16.99 8.85 -12.39
C ALA A 428 16.94 7.42 -11.80
N GLY A 429 15.99 6.58 -12.24
CA GLY A 429 15.92 5.19 -11.79
C GLY A 429 17.10 4.34 -12.27
N GLU A 430 17.56 4.56 -13.50
CA GLU A 430 18.74 3.89 -14.05
C GLU A 430 20.03 4.36 -13.35
N TRP A 431 20.16 5.68 -13.13
CA TRP A 431 21.29 6.28 -12.42
C TRP A 431 21.46 5.70 -11.02
N HIS A 432 20.36 5.57 -10.26
CA HIS A 432 20.35 4.99 -8.92
C HIS A 432 20.24 3.45 -8.90
N SER A 433 20.19 2.81 -10.07
CA SER A 433 20.00 1.37 -10.25
C SER A 433 18.71 0.78 -9.62
N GLN A 434 17.76 1.64 -9.24
CA GLN A 434 16.46 1.27 -8.69
C GLN A 434 15.48 2.45 -8.71
N GLY A 435 14.19 2.14 -8.62
CA GLY A 435 13.15 3.14 -8.47
C GLY A 435 12.82 3.93 -9.73
N GLY A 436 12.26 5.12 -9.54
CA GLY A 436 11.93 6.07 -10.60
C GLY A 436 11.99 7.50 -10.12
N GLY A 437 11.98 8.46 -11.05
CA GLY A 437 12.08 9.87 -10.69
C GLY A 437 11.51 10.84 -11.73
N THR A 438 11.64 12.12 -11.42
CA THR A 438 11.12 13.22 -12.25
C THR A 438 12.22 13.97 -12.98
N TYR A 439 13.39 13.36 -13.19
CA TYR A 439 14.53 13.99 -13.85
C TYR A 439 15.42 12.96 -14.57
N VAL A 440 16.32 13.47 -15.40
CA VAL A 440 17.45 12.75 -15.97
C VAL A 440 18.76 13.38 -15.49
N VAL A 441 19.80 12.57 -15.32
CA VAL A 441 21.15 13.00 -14.97
C VAL A 441 21.99 13.11 -16.24
N LEU A 442 22.72 14.21 -16.38
CA LEU A 442 23.76 14.40 -17.39
C LEU A 442 25.12 14.39 -16.71
N PRO A 443 25.93 13.32 -16.87
CA PRO A 443 27.28 13.32 -16.33
C PRO A 443 28.13 14.43 -16.96
N SER A 444 28.85 15.22 -16.17
CA SER A 444 29.67 16.33 -16.70
C SER A 444 30.97 16.54 -15.92
N GLU A 445 31.94 17.18 -16.57
CA GLU A 445 33.22 17.50 -15.93
C GLU A 445 33.03 18.59 -14.86
N GLY A 446 33.31 18.25 -13.59
CA GLY A 446 33.24 19.18 -12.46
C GLY A 446 31.89 19.21 -11.72
N GLY A 447 30.99 18.29 -12.02
CA GLY A 447 29.68 18.13 -11.38
C GLY A 447 28.67 17.57 -12.38
N ASP A 448 27.69 16.79 -11.92
CA ASP A 448 26.63 16.30 -12.80
C ASP A 448 25.48 17.32 -12.87
N LEU A 449 24.69 17.28 -13.95
CA LEU A 449 23.52 18.16 -14.12
C LEU A 449 22.24 17.35 -14.05
N SER A 450 21.17 17.94 -13.52
CA SER A 450 19.83 17.35 -13.55
C SER A 450 18.93 18.15 -14.49
N LEU A 451 18.24 17.46 -15.40
CA LEU A 451 17.17 18.05 -16.22
C LEU A 451 15.82 17.51 -15.75
N SER A 452 14.90 18.40 -15.38
CA SER A 452 13.58 17.99 -14.95
C SER A 452 12.77 17.41 -16.11
N THR A 453 11.89 16.48 -15.79
CA THR A 453 10.83 15.98 -16.67
C THR A 453 9.49 16.66 -16.38
N LEU A 454 9.41 17.53 -15.36
CA LEU A 454 8.20 18.28 -15.01
C LEU A 454 8.12 19.63 -15.74
N GLY A 455 9.25 20.12 -16.25
CA GLY A 455 9.32 21.35 -17.05
C GLY A 455 10.72 21.56 -17.60
N ARG A 456 10.91 22.69 -18.29
CA ARG A 456 12.18 23.05 -18.94
C ARG A 456 13.17 23.64 -17.94
N PHE A 457 13.50 22.86 -16.92
CA PHE A 457 14.32 23.27 -15.79
C PHE A 457 15.58 22.42 -15.71
N GLY A 458 16.74 23.07 -15.63
CA GLY A 458 18.02 22.45 -15.32
C GLY A 458 18.56 22.95 -14.00
N ALA A 459 19.26 22.09 -13.27
CA ALA A 459 19.96 22.44 -12.04
C ALA A 459 21.24 21.60 -11.90
N GLU A 460 22.06 21.96 -10.93
CA GLU A 460 23.18 21.13 -10.48
C GLU A 460 22.64 19.87 -9.80
N HIS A 461 23.24 18.71 -10.09
CA HIS A 461 22.83 17.45 -9.50
C HIS A 461 23.40 17.31 -8.09
N THR A 462 22.54 17.08 -7.11
CA THR A 462 22.93 17.06 -5.68
C THR A 462 22.97 15.64 -5.07
N TRP A 463 22.60 14.60 -5.83
CA TRP A 463 22.49 13.22 -5.32
C TRP A 463 23.70 12.35 -5.71
N GLY A 464 24.70 12.29 -4.83
CA GLY A 464 25.82 11.36 -4.97
C GLY A 464 26.93 11.78 -5.95
N GLY A 465 26.87 12.99 -6.50
CA GLY A 465 27.95 13.58 -7.29
C GLY A 465 28.96 14.34 -6.43
N ASP A 466 30.26 14.09 -6.64
CA ASP A 466 31.35 14.88 -6.09
C ASP A 466 31.75 15.98 -7.10
N GLY A 467 31.27 17.21 -6.90
CA GLY A 467 31.66 18.34 -7.74
C GLY A 467 30.67 19.50 -7.66
N VAL A 468 31.20 20.72 -7.64
CA VAL A 468 30.41 21.95 -7.81
C VAL A 468 31.02 22.73 -8.96
N HIS A 469 30.23 23.03 -9.98
CA HIS A 469 30.68 23.80 -11.11
C HIS A 469 31.06 25.22 -10.68
N PRO A 470 32.20 25.76 -11.14
CA PRO A 470 32.55 27.14 -10.85
C PRO A 470 31.53 28.10 -11.50
N ALA A 471 31.33 29.28 -10.92
CA ALA A 471 30.35 30.26 -11.40
C ALA A 471 30.47 30.61 -12.90
N THR A 472 31.69 30.57 -13.45
CA THR A 472 31.92 30.78 -14.90
C THR A 472 31.35 29.66 -15.76
N MET A 473 31.38 28.41 -15.28
CA MET A 473 30.75 27.26 -15.93
C MET A 473 29.22 27.33 -15.81
N ILE A 474 28.71 27.66 -14.62
CA ILE A 474 27.25 27.84 -14.39
C ILE A 474 26.68 28.90 -15.36
N ASN A 475 27.38 30.02 -15.56
CA ASN A 475 26.95 31.04 -16.51
C ASN A 475 26.89 30.53 -17.96
N ARG A 476 27.83 29.66 -18.36
CA ARG A 476 27.81 29.02 -19.69
C ARG A 476 26.68 28.00 -19.81
N ILE A 477 26.43 27.20 -18.77
CA ILE A 477 25.30 26.27 -18.71
C ILE A 477 23.99 27.04 -18.83
N ARG A 478 23.82 28.13 -18.07
CA ARG A 478 22.64 29.01 -18.16
C ARG A 478 22.43 29.54 -19.57
N ALA A 479 23.48 30.01 -20.24
CA ALA A 479 23.41 30.48 -21.61
C ALA A 479 23.03 29.37 -22.61
N ALA A 480 23.58 28.16 -22.42
CA ALA A 480 23.27 27.00 -23.25
C ALA A 480 21.81 26.58 -23.10
N LEU A 481 21.30 26.46 -21.86
CA LEU A 481 19.90 26.15 -21.60
C LEU A 481 18.96 27.21 -22.20
N ALA A 482 19.25 28.49 -21.98
CA ALA A 482 18.44 29.59 -22.49
C ALA A 482 18.35 29.58 -24.03
N SER A 483 19.41 29.13 -24.72
CA SER A 483 19.44 29.05 -26.19
C SER A 483 18.41 28.08 -26.79
N VAL A 484 17.92 27.13 -25.98
CA VAL A 484 16.89 26.15 -26.35
C VAL A 484 15.61 26.30 -25.53
N GLY A 485 15.43 27.42 -24.83
CA GLY A 485 14.22 27.71 -24.06
C GLY A 485 14.13 26.98 -22.72
N TRP A 486 15.27 26.54 -22.18
CA TRP A 486 15.39 25.95 -20.85
C TRP A 486 15.92 26.97 -19.85
N GLU A 487 15.50 26.83 -18.59
CA GLU A 487 15.86 27.72 -17.49
C GLU A 487 16.76 27.00 -16.48
N TRP A 488 17.80 27.69 -16.03
CA TRP A 488 18.62 27.23 -14.90
C TRP A 488 17.95 27.66 -13.60
N VAL A 489 17.72 26.70 -12.69
CA VAL A 489 17.11 26.96 -11.38
C VAL A 489 18.22 27.04 -10.34
N ASP A 490 18.35 28.21 -9.72
CA ASP A 490 19.38 28.50 -8.73
C ASP A 490 19.02 27.93 -7.33
N ASP A 491 20.03 27.75 -6.48
CA ASP A 491 19.90 27.15 -5.14
C ASP A 491 18.94 27.92 -4.21
N ASP A 492 18.83 29.24 -4.41
CA ASP A 492 17.86 30.09 -3.67
C ASP A 492 16.40 29.75 -4.00
N ILE A 493 16.12 29.21 -5.18
CA ILE A 493 14.82 28.66 -5.57
C ILE A 493 14.70 27.20 -5.09
N LEU A 494 15.73 26.37 -5.34
CA LEU A 494 15.70 24.93 -5.02
C LEU A 494 15.50 24.67 -3.52
N SER A 495 16.11 25.49 -2.66
CA SER A 495 16.02 25.36 -1.20
C SER A 495 14.70 25.82 -0.60
N VAL A 496 13.79 26.41 -1.38
CA VAL A 496 12.48 26.86 -0.87
C VAL A 496 11.60 25.65 -0.54
N THR A 497 11.24 25.50 0.73
CA THR A 497 10.22 24.54 1.17
C THR A 497 8.84 24.92 0.65
N VAL A 498 8.12 23.97 0.05
CA VAL A 498 6.73 24.14 -0.41
C VAL A 498 5.78 23.74 0.74
N PRO A 499 5.17 24.69 1.46
CA PRO A 499 4.43 24.38 2.67
C PRO A 499 3.09 23.71 2.36
N GLY A 500 2.74 22.69 3.15
CA GLY A 500 1.42 22.06 3.10
C GLY A 500 1.13 21.28 1.81
N LEU A 501 2.12 20.99 0.97
CA LEU A 501 1.99 20.00 -0.10
C LEU A 501 2.70 18.74 0.35
N ASN A 502 1.95 17.79 0.92
CA ASN A 502 2.53 16.56 1.43
C ASN A 502 2.62 15.55 0.29
N VAL A 503 3.83 15.07 0.04
CA VAL A 503 4.14 14.02 -0.93
C VAL A 503 4.83 12.91 -0.16
N TYR A 504 4.51 11.65 -0.47
CA TYR A 504 5.22 10.53 0.12
C TYR A 504 6.68 10.58 -0.33
N TYR A 505 7.62 10.51 0.61
CA TYR A 505 9.05 10.53 0.30
C TYR A 505 9.81 9.74 1.37
N PHE A 506 10.37 8.57 1.00
CA PHE A 506 11.10 7.67 1.90
C PHE A 506 10.43 7.43 3.26
N GLY A 507 9.10 7.19 3.26
CA GLY A 507 8.32 6.96 4.47
C GLY A 507 7.80 8.22 5.16
N ALA A 508 8.34 9.40 4.82
CA ALA A 508 7.88 10.70 5.31
C ALA A 508 6.75 11.27 4.44
N ARG A 509 5.98 12.19 5.04
CA ARG A 509 4.90 12.96 4.38
C ARG A 509 5.01 14.43 4.80
N GLU A 510 6.23 14.93 4.81
CA GLU A 510 6.57 16.28 5.24
C GLU A 510 6.69 17.22 4.03
N PRO A 511 6.59 18.55 4.23
CA PRO A 511 6.85 19.52 3.18
C PRO A 511 8.24 19.33 2.55
N LEU A 512 8.27 19.18 1.23
CA LEU A 512 9.50 19.06 0.46
C LEU A 512 9.91 20.42 -0.12
N SER A 513 11.21 20.56 -0.41
CA SER A 513 11.77 21.69 -1.14
C SER A 513 11.42 21.65 -2.63
N VAL A 514 11.54 22.80 -3.30
CA VAL A 514 11.39 22.89 -4.76
C VAL A 514 12.37 21.95 -5.48
N GLY A 515 13.60 21.83 -4.99
CA GLY A 515 14.60 20.92 -5.56
C GLY A 515 14.18 19.46 -5.44
N GLU A 516 13.75 19.03 -4.25
CA GLU A 516 13.25 17.66 -4.03
C GLU A 516 12.02 17.34 -4.89
N LEU A 517 11.15 18.32 -5.15
CA LEU A 517 9.95 18.12 -5.97
C LEU A 517 10.26 18.15 -7.47
N LEU A 518 11.16 19.01 -7.95
CA LEU A 518 11.52 19.07 -9.38
C LEU A 518 12.41 17.88 -9.79
N PHE A 519 13.28 17.44 -8.89
CA PHE A 519 14.26 16.39 -9.08
C PHE A 519 14.02 15.23 -8.10
N TYR A 520 12.75 14.80 -8.04
CA TYR A 520 12.30 13.72 -7.17
C TYR A 520 12.82 12.37 -7.64
N TRP A 521 13.27 11.53 -6.71
CA TRP A 521 13.59 10.12 -6.93
C TRP A 521 13.17 9.30 -5.71
N GLN A 522 12.67 8.09 -5.97
CA GLN A 522 12.32 7.12 -4.94
C GLN A 522 12.53 5.69 -5.45
N ASP A 523 12.97 4.81 -4.55
CA ASP A 523 13.24 3.38 -4.77
C ASP A 523 12.00 2.50 -5.00
#